data_AF-A0A0F9SXC7-F1
#
_entry.id   AF-A0A0F9SXC7-F1
#
_cell.length_a   1.000
_cell.length_b   1.000
_cell.length_c   1.000
_cell.angle_alpha   90.00
_cell.angle_beta   90.00
_cell.angle_gamma   90.00
#
_symmetry.space_group_name_H-M   'P 1'
#
loop_
_entity.id
_entity.type
_entity.pdbx_description
1 polymer ?
#
loop_
_entity_poly.entity_id
_entity_poly.type
_entity_poly.pdbx_seq_one_letter_code
_entity_poly.pdbx_strand_id
1 'polypeptide(L)'
;MLQRTRTRHRCSMTTTVSVQEDNRVRLEKQARLRRLREERNRLKLQQLLAHFWNQIVFLEGKKGKGKTLAAVAIVKQLRDLFGKHVVCIGSRLGLTEAFGEHTFLDERRFIEELDKIRLISKDTDDAQVQTAVEGALASLGIDIMDATLVFDEAYKLFDARTPSDKLVRVFGYFMAQSRHYNITIVLVAPNRDMIDKRVRRQIDWFGRCSTTCRSVPNPETAKPMCVKRGCPHRTTVRFIGGAERFKLTIYGPTYWDLFDTWTRVGFRESHLRIGNL
;
A
#
# COMPACT_ATOMS: atom_id res chain seq x y z
N MET A 1 -17.23 -41.73 -81.07
CA MET A 1 -17.10 -42.00 -79.61
C MET A 1 -17.57 -40.77 -78.85
N LEU A 2 -18.60 -40.94 -78.02
CA LEU A 2 -19.33 -39.88 -77.33
C LEU A 2 -18.55 -39.24 -76.16
N GLN A 3 -18.81 -37.94 -76.02
CA GLN A 3 -18.63 -37.00 -74.92
C GLN A 3 -18.42 -37.57 -73.50
N ARG A 4 -17.57 -36.89 -72.71
CA ARG A 4 -17.86 -36.44 -71.32
C ARG A 4 -16.74 -35.55 -70.75
N THR A 5 -16.82 -34.25 -71.00
CA THR A 5 -16.13 -33.23 -70.20
C THR A 5 -16.98 -32.93 -68.96
N ARG A 6 -16.50 -33.34 -67.78
CA ARG A 6 -17.12 -32.99 -66.49
C ARG A 6 -16.58 -31.64 -66.02
N THR A 7 -17.34 -30.58 -66.25
CA THR A 7 -17.22 -29.30 -65.53
C THR A 7 -17.69 -29.50 -64.09
N ARG A 8 -16.77 -29.44 -63.13
CA ARG A 8 -17.09 -29.20 -61.71
C ARG A 8 -16.69 -27.77 -61.37
N HIS A 9 -17.66 -26.87 -61.45
CA HIS A 9 -17.62 -25.59 -60.73
C HIS A 9 -18.79 -25.60 -59.76
N ARG A 10 -18.51 -25.76 -58.47
CA ARG A 10 -19.45 -25.41 -57.40
C ARG A 10 -18.74 -25.15 -56.09
N CYS A 11 -19.03 -23.97 -55.55
CA CYS A 11 -18.99 -23.55 -54.15
C CYS A 11 -17.66 -23.54 -53.39
N SER A 12 -17.05 -22.35 -53.28
CA SER A 12 -16.07 -22.03 -52.23
C SER A 12 -16.32 -20.68 -51.53
N MET A 13 -17.53 -20.12 -51.59
CA MET A 13 -17.82 -18.79 -51.02
C MET A 13 -18.61 -18.81 -49.70
N THR A 14 -19.15 -19.95 -49.26
CA THR A 14 -19.94 -20.03 -48.02
C THR A 14 -19.08 -20.24 -46.76
N THR A 15 -17.86 -20.76 -46.91
CA THR A 15 -16.99 -21.16 -45.79
C THR A 15 -16.24 -19.98 -45.15
N THR A 16 -15.99 -18.90 -45.88
CA THR A 16 -15.24 -17.74 -45.38
C THR A 16 -16.08 -16.84 -44.46
N VAL A 17 -17.38 -16.70 -44.74
CA VAL A 17 -18.30 -15.89 -43.91
C VAL A 17 -18.54 -16.58 -42.55
N SER A 18 -18.74 -17.89 -42.55
CA SER A 18 -18.97 -18.66 -41.31
C SER A 18 -17.74 -18.67 -40.38
N VAL A 19 -16.52 -18.72 -40.92
CA VAL A 19 -15.27 -18.70 -40.14
C VAL A 19 -15.01 -17.32 -39.52
N GLN A 20 -15.34 -16.23 -40.22
CA GLN A 20 -15.21 -14.87 -39.67
C GLN A 20 -16.23 -14.62 -38.54
N GLU A 21 -17.44 -15.14 -38.69
CA GLU A 21 -18.51 -15.04 -37.68
C GLU A 21 -18.18 -15.89 -36.44
N ASP A 22 -17.69 -17.13 -36.61
CA ASP A 22 -17.22 -17.98 -35.52
C ASP A 22 -16.04 -17.37 -34.74
N ASN A 23 -15.11 -16.71 -35.45
CA ASN A 23 -13.99 -16.02 -34.82
C ASN A 23 -14.45 -14.80 -34.01
N ARG A 24 -15.42 -14.04 -34.51
CA ARG A 24 -16.00 -12.90 -33.78
C ARG A 24 -16.72 -13.37 -32.51
N VAL A 25 -17.54 -14.42 -32.60
CA VAL A 25 -18.23 -15.00 -31.43
C VAL A 25 -17.22 -15.55 -30.41
N ARG A 26 -16.13 -16.18 -30.85
CA ARG A 26 -15.04 -16.62 -29.96
C ARG A 26 -14.35 -15.46 -29.26
N LEU A 27 -14.02 -14.38 -29.96
CA LEU A 27 -13.39 -13.19 -29.39
C LEU A 27 -14.31 -12.49 -28.39
N GLU A 28 -15.59 -12.34 -28.71
CA GLU A 28 -16.60 -11.78 -27.81
C GLU A 28 -16.77 -12.64 -26.55
N LYS A 29 -16.83 -13.97 -26.69
CA LYS A 29 -16.86 -14.90 -25.56
C LYS A 29 -15.60 -14.80 -24.70
N GLN A 30 -14.42 -14.68 -25.31
CA GLN A 30 -13.16 -14.49 -24.58
C GLN A 30 -13.11 -13.15 -23.84
N ALA A 31 -13.54 -12.06 -24.49
CA ALA A 31 -13.62 -10.74 -23.87
C ALA A 31 -14.60 -10.74 -22.69
N ARG A 32 -15.77 -11.37 -22.84
CA ARG A 32 -16.75 -11.54 -21.75
C ARG A 32 -16.18 -12.32 -20.57
N LEU A 33 -15.49 -13.44 -20.83
CA LEU A 33 -14.84 -14.23 -19.78
C LEU A 33 -13.71 -13.46 -19.07
N ARG A 34 -12.96 -12.63 -19.79
CA ARG A 34 -11.95 -11.75 -19.19
C ARG A 34 -12.59 -10.73 -18.25
N ARG A 35 -13.65 -10.03 -18.70
CA ARG A 35 -14.40 -9.06 -17.87
C ARG A 35 -14.94 -9.71 -16.60
N LEU A 36 -15.58 -10.87 -16.71
CA LEU A 36 -16.11 -11.60 -15.54
C LEU A 36 -15.00 -12.01 -14.56
N ARG A 37 -13.82 -12.39 -15.05
CA ARG A 37 -12.67 -12.72 -14.20
C ARG A 37 -12.11 -11.48 -13.50
N GLU A 38 -12.00 -10.36 -14.21
CA GLU A 38 -11.54 -9.09 -13.65
C GLU A 38 -12.48 -8.59 -12.56
N GLU A 39 -13.79 -8.61 -12.81
CA GLU A 39 -14.82 -8.23 -11.84
C GLU A 39 -14.76 -9.11 -10.60
N ARG A 40 -14.69 -10.44 -10.77
CA ARG A 40 -14.54 -11.37 -9.64
C ARG A 40 -13.26 -11.11 -8.85
N ASN A 41 -12.14 -10.82 -9.53
CA ASN A 41 -10.87 -10.51 -8.88
C ASN A 41 -10.94 -9.18 -8.12
N ARG A 42 -11.61 -8.18 -8.68
CA ARG A 42 -11.86 -6.88 -8.04
C ARG A 42 -12.69 -7.04 -6.77
N LEU A 43 -13.79 -7.80 -6.83
CA LEU A 43 -14.62 -8.09 -5.65
C LEU A 43 -13.84 -8.81 -4.55
N LYS A 44 -13.03 -9.82 -4.92
CA LYS A 44 -12.16 -10.50 -3.96
C LYS A 44 -11.14 -9.55 -3.34
N LEU A 45 -10.55 -8.67 -4.14
CA LEU A 45 -9.59 -7.68 -3.65
C LEU A 45 -10.26 -6.69 -2.69
N GLN A 46 -11.45 -6.21 -3.04
CA GLN A 46 -12.24 -5.31 -2.19
C GLN A 46 -12.58 -5.98 -0.86
N GLN A 47 -13.02 -7.24 -0.87
CA GLN A 47 -13.27 -8.01 0.36
C GLN A 47 -12.01 -8.15 1.21
N LEU A 48 -10.86 -8.46 0.60
CA LEU A 48 -9.59 -8.60 1.32
C LEU A 48 -9.13 -7.27 1.94
N LEU A 49 -9.26 -6.17 1.20
CA LEU A 49 -8.84 -4.84 1.69
C LEU A 49 -9.84 -4.23 2.66
N ALA A 50 -11.10 -4.66 2.66
CA ALA A 50 -12.07 -4.25 3.67
C ALA A 50 -11.61 -4.65 5.08
N HIS A 51 -10.83 -5.74 5.23
CA HIS A 51 -10.19 -6.09 6.51
C HIS A 51 -9.17 -5.05 6.99
N PHE A 52 -8.68 -4.16 6.13
CA PHE A 52 -7.77 -3.09 6.51
C PHE A 52 -8.51 -1.80 6.85
N TRP A 53 -9.81 -1.72 6.55
CA TRP A 53 -10.60 -0.53 6.83
C TRP A 53 -10.60 -0.24 8.34
N ASN A 54 -10.06 0.91 8.71
CA ASN A 54 -9.92 1.37 10.11
C ASN A 54 -9.08 0.43 10.98
N GLN A 55 -8.14 -0.28 10.37
CA GLN A 55 -7.21 -1.15 11.08
C GLN A 55 -5.79 -0.63 10.97
N ILE A 56 -4.96 -1.13 11.88
CA ILE A 56 -3.52 -0.87 11.88
C ILE A 56 -2.81 -2.04 11.22
N VAL A 57 -2.20 -1.78 10.06
CA VAL A 57 -1.50 -2.75 9.24
C VAL A 57 0.00 -2.52 9.33
N PHE A 58 0.75 -3.56 9.67
CA PHE A 58 2.20 -3.52 9.75
C PHE A 58 2.85 -4.35 8.66
N LEU A 59 3.77 -3.77 7.89
CA LEU A 59 4.50 -4.43 6.82
C LEU A 59 5.96 -4.64 7.23
N GLU A 60 6.36 -5.91 7.35
CA GLU A 60 7.70 -6.32 7.77
C GLU A 60 8.49 -7.04 6.67
N GLY A 61 9.82 -7.00 6.80
CA GLY A 61 10.73 -7.68 5.88
C GLY A 61 12.07 -6.96 5.73
N LYS A 62 13.13 -7.74 5.46
CA LYS A 62 14.48 -7.21 5.20
C LYS A 62 14.47 -6.19 4.05
N LYS A 63 15.52 -5.36 3.97
CA LYS A 63 15.72 -4.43 2.85
C LYS A 63 15.61 -5.16 1.51
N GLY A 64 14.90 -4.55 0.54
CA GLY A 64 14.66 -5.16 -0.77
C GLY A 64 13.59 -6.25 -0.82
N LYS A 65 12.84 -6.53 0.26
CA LYS A 65 11.75 -7.52 0.24
C LYS A 65 10.41 -7.01 -0.30
N GLY A 66 10.38 -5.81 -0.87
CA GLY A 66 9.19 -5.23 -1.50
C GLY A 66 8.19 -4.59 -0.53
N LYS A 67 8.63 -4.15 0.66
CA LYS A 67 7.76 -3.50 1.65
C LYS A 67 7.14 -2.20 1.12
N THR A 68 7.96 -1.30 0.60
CA THR A 68 7.51 -0.02 0.03
C THR A 68 6.53 -0.25 -1.13
N LEU A 69 6.88 -1.16 -2.05
CA LEU A 69 5.96 -1.58 -3.13
C LEU A 69 4.63 -2.11 -2.59
N ALA A 70 4.65 -2.90 -1.51
CA ALA A 70 3.44 -3.40 -0.88
C ALA A 70 2.62 -2.27 -0.23
N ALA A 71 3.27 -1.36 0.48
CA ALA A 71 2.64 -0.20 1.08
C ALA A 71 1.95 0.65 0.00
N VAL A 72 2.68 1.06 -1.04
CA VAL A 72 2.18 1.83 -2.18
C VAL A 72 0.98 1.15 -2.83
N ALA A 73 1.05 -0.15 -3.08
CA ALA A 73 -0.06 -0.89 -3.67
C ALA A 73 -1.30 -0.92 -2.77
N ILE A 74 -1.12 -1.18 -1.47
CA ILE A 74 -2.25 -1.23 -0.52
C ILE A 74 -2.89 0.15 -0.41
N VAL A 75 -2.12 1.21 -0.22
CA VAL A 75 -2.66 2.56 0.00
C VAL A 75 -3.30 3.12 -1.26
N LYS A 76 -2.74 2.83 -2.45
CA LYS A 76 -3.35 3.13 -3.75
C LYS A 76 -4.71 2.45 -3.88
N GLN A 77 -4.80 1.17 -3.54
CA GLN A 77 -6.04 0.41 -3.65
C GLN A 77 -7.08 0.84 -2.60
N LEU A 78 -6.64 1.18 -1.39
CA LEU A 78 -7.53 1.76 -0.38
C LEU A 78 -8.13 3.07 -0.90
N ARG A 79 -7.32 4.00 -1.42
CA ARG A 79 -7.85 5.23 -2.01
C ARG A 79 -8.81 4.95 -3.17
N ASP A 80 -8.40 4.12 -4.13
CA ASP A 80 -9.17 3.90 -5.36
C ASP A 80 -10.49 3.13 -5.15
N LEU A 81 -10.54 2.22 -4.17
CA LEU A 81 -11.73 1.41 -3.91
C LEU A 81 -12.64 2.00 -2.84
N PHE A 82 -12.07 2.79 -1.92
CA PHE A 82 -12.73 3.23 -0.71
C PHE A 82 -12.71 4.74 -0.50
N GLY A 83 -12.07 5.51 -1.37
CA GLY A 83 -12.02 6.97 -1.29
C GLY A 83 -11.13 7.52 -0.18
N LYS A 84 -10.42 6.66 0.56
CA LYS A 84 -9.55 7.07 1.68
C LYS A 84 -8.44 7.99 1.19
N HIS A 85 -8.39 9.21 1.71
CA HIS A 85 -7.27 10.12 1.46
C HIS A 85 -5.94 9.53 1.92
N VAL A 86 -4.84 9.79 1.24
CA VAL A 86 -3.52 9.21 1.59
C VAL A 86 -2.61 10.29 2.14
N VAL A 87 -2.16 10.08 3.38
CA VAL A 87 -1.23 10.99 4.07
C VAL A 87 0.05 10.25 4.40
N CYS A 88 1.16 10.70 3.82
CA CYS A 88 2.49 10.15 4.07
C CYS A 88 3.20 10.96 5.14
N ILE A 89 3.65 10.30 6.20
CA ILE A 89 4.22 10.97 7.38
C ILE A 89 5.71 10.64 7.51
N GLY A 90 6.55 11.67 7.60
CA GLY A 90 8.00 11.60 7.82
C GLY A 90 8.83 11.10 6.64
N SER A 91 8.23 10.34 5.72
CA SER A 91 8.81 9.95 4.43
C SER A 91 7.79 10.18 3.33
N ARG A 92 8.25 10.68 2.19
CA ARG A 92 7.41 10.84 1.00
C ARG A 92 7.08 9.51 0.29
N LEU A 93 7.65 8.38 0.75
CA LEU A 93 7.63 7.06 0.08
C LEU A 93 8.16 7.06 -1.37
N GLY A 94 8.56 8.22 -1.89
CA GLY A 94 8.90 8.43 -3.29
C GLY A 94 7.70 8.51 -4.20
N LEU A 95 6.50 8.81 -3.70
CA LEU A 95 5.31 8.85 -4.55
C LEU A 95 5.50 9.84 -5.71
N THR A 96 5.24 9.37 -6.92
CA THR A 96 5.31 10.18 -8.15
C THR A 96 3.95 10.79 -8.46
N GLU A 97 3.88 11.70 -9.42
CA GLU A 97 2.61 12.25 -9.91
C GLU A 97 1.64 11.16 -10.41
N ALA A 98 2.15 10.04 -10.94
CA ALA A 98 1.34 8.91 -11.39
C ALA A 98 0.57 8.23 -10.23
N PHE A 99 1.06 8.37 -9.00
CA PHE A 99 0.29 7.94 -7.83
C PHE A 99 -1.00 8.74 -7.69
N GLY A 100 -1.02 10.01 -8.08
CA GLY A 100 -2.15 10.94 -7.91
C GLY A 100 -2.12 11.68 -6.57
N GLU A 101 -3.26 12.27 -6.21
CA GLU A 101 -3.39 13.12 -5.03
C GLU A 101 -3.04 12.38 -3.73
N HIS A 102 -2.20 13.02 -2.94
CA HIS A 102 -1.78 12.61 -1.61
C HIS A 102 -1.24 13.83 -0.86
N THR A 103 -1.20 13.75 0.46
CA THR A 103 -0.56 14.77 1.29
C THR A 103 0.71 14.23 1.91
N PHE A 104 1.76 15.06 1.94
CA PHE A 104 2.96 14.79 2.71
C PHE A 104 2.97 15.65 3.96
N LEU A 105 3.17 15.02 5.10
CA LEU A 105 3.35 15.68 6.38
C LEU A 105 4.76 15.41 6.92
N ASP A 106 5.48 16.48 7.21
CA ASP A 106 6.81 16.41 7.80
C ASP A 106 6.74 15.83 9.23
N GLU A 107 7.75 15.01 9.57
CA GLU A 107 7.83 14.34 10.87
C GLU A 107 7.79 15.35 12.03
N ARG A 108 8.52 16.46 11.92
CA ARG A 108 8.63 17.46 12.99
C ARG A 108 7.32 18.19 13.19
N ARG A 109 6.68 18.63 12.11
CA ARG A 109 5.37 19.30 12.18
C ARG A 109 4.31 18.40 12.79
N PHE A 110 4.30 17.12 12.40
CA PHE A 110 3.36 16.18 12.97
C PHE A 110 3.60 15.96 14.47
N ILE A 111 4.86 15.83 14.87
CA ILE A 111 5.26 15.74 16.27
C ILE A 111 4.82 16.98 17.05
N GLU A 112 5.09 18.18 16.54
CA GLU A 112 4.77 19.46 17.20
C GLU A 112 3.27 19.60 17.47
N GLU A 113 2.41 19.24 16.51
CA GLU A 113 0.96 19.29 16.71
C GLU A 113 0.47 18.23 17.70
N LEU A 114 1.02 17.01 17.64
CA LEU A 114 0.73 15.99 18.65
C LEU A 114 1.23 16.41 20.05
N ASP A 115 2.33 17.15 20.14
CA ASP A 115 2.84 17.70 21.39
C ASP A 115 1.96 18.84 21.94
N LYS A 116 0.97 19.36 21.19
CA LYS A 116 -0.05 20.27 21.75
C LYS A 116 -1.11 19.51 22.55
N ILE A 117 -1.36 18.25 22.21
CA ILE A 117 -2.24 17.31 22.96
C ILE A 117 -1.60 16.95 24.31
N ARG A 118 -0.30 17.20 24.47
CA ARG A 118 0.52 16.96 25.67
C ARG A 118 0.08 17.71 26.92
N LEU A 119 -0.68 18.80 26.77
CA LEU A 119 -1.14 19.64 27.89
C LEU A 119 -2.34 19.03 28.64
N ILE A 120 -2.87 17.93 28.14
CA ILE A 120 -4.02 17.25 28.70
C ILE A 120 -3.53 16.34 29.84
N SER A 121 -3.85 16.73 31.07
CA SER A 121 -3.43 16.03 32.28
C SER A 121 -4.13 14.67 32.40
N LYS A 122 -3.61 13.79 33.27
CA LYS A 122 -4.23 12.49 33.59
C LYS A 122 -5.67 12.59 34.14
N ASP A 123 -6.09 13.78 34.57
CA ASP A 123 -7.39 14.06 35.19
C ASP A 123 -8.34 14.78 34.23
N THR A 124 -7.99 14.87 32.94
CA THR A 124 -8.83 15.52 31.94
C THR A 124 -9.83 14.54 31.37
N ASP A 125 -11.08 14.97 31.24
CA ASP A 125 -12.18 14.18 30.68
C ASP A 125 -11.86 13.68 29.26
N ASP A 126 -12.23 12.44 28.93
CA ASP A 126 -11.94 11.78 27.64
C ASP A 126 -12.50 12.59 26.45
N ALA A 127 -13.62 13.28 26.65
CA ALA A 127 -14.21 14.18 25.65
C ALA A 127 -13.32 15.39 25.33
N GLN A 128 -12.61 15.93 26.33
CA GLN A 128 -11.66 17.03 26.14
C GLN A 128 -10.36 16.56 25.47
N VAL A 129 -9.91 15.33 25.80
CA VAL A 129 -8.79 14.68 25.11
C VAL A 129 -9.10 14.55 23.62
N GLN A 130 -10.28 14.02 23.29
CA GLN A 130 -10.71 13.83 21.90
C GLN A 130 -10.79 15.16 21.14
N THR A 131 -11.42 16.18 21.74
CA THR A 131 -11.55 17.52 21.11
C THR A 131 -10.18 18.14 20.81
N ALA A 132 -9.19 17.94 21.68
CA ALA A 132 -7.85 18.47 21.47
C ALA A 132 -7.04 17.67 20.43
N VAL A 133 -7.23 16.35 20.34
CA VAL A 133 -6.69 15.53 19.26
C VAL A 133 -7.27 15.99 17.93
N GLU A 134 -8.60 16.13 17.84
CA GLU A 134 -9.27 16.63 16.63
C GLU A 134 -8.78 18.03 16.25
N GLY A 135 -8.64 18.94 17.22
CA GLY A 135 -8.10 20.28 16.98
C GLY A 135 -6.64 20.29 16.50
N ALA A 136 -5.79 19.45 17.06
CA ALA A 136 -4.39 19.29 16.65
C ALA A 136 -4.23 18.62 15.28
N LEU A 137 -5.17 17.75 14.90
CA LEU A 137 -5.20 17.15 13.57
C LEU A 137 -5.73 18.15 12.54
N ALA A 138 -6.75 18.94 12.89
CA ALA A 138 -7.29 19.99 12.02
C ALA A 138 -6.30 21.14 11.76
N SER A 139 -5.49 21.52 12.76
CA SER A 139 -4.47 22.57 12.64
C SER A 139 -3.36 22.24 11.64
N LEU A 140 -3.17 20.96 11.30
CA LEU A 140 -2.24 20.53 10.26
C LEU A 140 -2.71 20.90 8.84
N GLY A 141 -3.95 21.37 8.70
CA GLY A 141 -4.56 21.67 7.38
C GLY A 141 -4.80 20.40 6.56
N ILE A 142 -4.76 19.24 7.20
CA ILE A 142 -4.96 17.93 6.60
C ILE A 142 -6.17 17.33 7.31
N ASP A 143 -7.21 17.00 6.55
CA ASP A 143 -8.27 16.18 7.09
C ASP A 143 -7.73 14.76 7.26
N ILE A 144 -7.29 14.47 8.48
CA ILE A 144 -6.81 13.15 8.88
C ILE A 144 -8.00 12.22 9.18
N MET A 145 -9.19 12.78 9.37
CA MET A 145 -10.41 11.98 9.51
C MET A 145 -10.64 11.22 8.21
N ASP A 146 -11.07 9.97 8.32
CA ASP A 146 -11.31 9.12 7.15
C ASP A 146 -10.07 8.93 6.22
N ALA A 147 -8.86 9.12 6.74
CA ALA A 147 -7.63 9.00 5.97
C ALA A 147 -6.91 7.64 6.14
N THR A 148 -6.02 7.35 5.20
CA THR A 148 -4.98 6.32 5.32
C THR A 148 -3.65 6.99 5.61
N LEU A 149 -3.13 6.79 6.82
CA LEU A 149 -1.83 7.28 7.25
C LEU A 149 -0.74 6.26 6.95
N VAL A 150 0.35 6.69 6.33
CA VAL A 150 1.45 5.82 5.95
C VAL A 150 2.75 6.29 6.58
N PHE A 151 3.38 5.39 7.33
CA PHE A 151 4.65 5.62 8.01
C PHE A 151 5.71 4.70 7.42
N ASP A 152 6.54 5.23 6.52
CA ASP A 152 7.72 4.51 6.06
C ASP A 152 8.83 4.56 7.11
N GLU A 153 9.54 3.45 7.29
CA GLU A 153 10.55 3.31 8.34
C GLU A 153 10.02 3.75 9.72
N ALA A 154 8.83 3.26 10.08
CA ALA A 154 8.08 3.59 11.29
C ALA A 154 8.89 3.42 12.59
N TYR A 155 9.96 2.61 12.60
CA TYR A 155 10.87 2.48 13.74
C TYR A 155 11.62 3.76 14.08
N LYS A 156 11.72 4.73 13.16
CA LYS A 156 12.23 6.06 13.47
C LYS A 156 11.33 6.65 14.53
N LEU A 157 10.04 6.80 14.24
CA LEU A 157 9.03 7.35 15.15
C LEU A 157 8.77 6.52 16.40
N PHE A 158 8.81 5.19 16.29
CA PHE A 158 8.36 4.27 17.33
C PHE A 158 9.48 3.34 17.82
N ASP A 159 10.69 3.85 18.02
CA ASP A 159 11.85 3.00 18.37
C ASP A 159 11.64 2.28 19.70
N ALA A 160 11.71 0.94 19.67
CA ALA A 160 11.61 0.09 20.85
C ALA A 160 12.71 0.33 21.91
N ARG A 161 13.82 0.96 21.52
CA ARG A 161 14.96 1.26 22.42
C ARG A 161 14.77 2.52 23.26
N THR A 162 13.86 3.41 22.88
CA THR A 162 13.57 4.65 23.61
C THR A 162 12.09 4.73 24.03
N PRO A 163 11.57 3.72 24.75
CA PRO A 163 10.14 3.67 25.12
C PRO A 163 9.74 4.76 26.12
N SER A 164 10.70 5.34 26.84
CA SER A 164 10.44 6.49 27.74
C SER A 164 10.23 7.79 26.97
N ASP A 165 10.54 7.84 25.68
CA ASP A 165 10.30 9.01 24.85
C ASP A 165 8.80 9.36 24.89
N LYS A 166 8.53 10.61 25.24
CA LYS A 166 7.19 11.14 25.44
C LYS A 166 6.39 11.09 24.14
N LEU A 167 7.05 11.24 23.00
CA LEU A 167 6.43 11.13 21.69
C LEU A 167 5.85 9.74 21.45
N VAL A 168 6.62 8.69 21.76
CA VAL A 168 6.18 7.30 21.62
C VAL A 168 4.92 7.03 22.45
N ARG A 169 4.78 7.68 23.62
CA ARG A 169 3.57 7.60 24.46
C ARG A 169 2.35 8.25 23.81
N VAL A 170 2.46 9.51 23.38
CA VAL A 170 1.36 10.26 22.75
C VAL A 170 0.87 9.52 21.51
N PHE A 171 1.81 9.03 20.70
CA PHE A 171 1.49 8.20 19.55
C PHE A 171 0.80 6.89 19.89
N GLY A 172 1.20 6.22 20.97
CA GLY A 172 0.50 5.05 21.47
C GLY A 172 -0.98 5.32 21.75
N TYR A 173 -1.30 6.48 22.32
CA TYR A 173 -2.69 6.92 22.55
C TYR A 173 -3.42 7.22 21.25
N PHE A 174 -2.81 8.01 20.35
CA PHE A 174 -3.38 8.31 19.04
C PHE A 174 -3.71 7.03 18.26
N MET A 175 -2.80 6.06 18.23
CA MET A 175 -3.03 4.78 17.55
C MET A 175 -4.15 3.98 18.19
N ALA A 176 -4.23 3.94 19.52
CA ALA A 176 -5.32 3.27 20.22
C ALA A 176 -6.69 3.87 19.89
N GLN A 177 -6.75 5.18 19.62
CA GLN A 177 -7.99 5.90 19.28
C GLN A 177 -8.27 6.00 17.77
N SER A 178 -7.33 5.62 16.90
CA SER A 178 -7.40 5.79 15.44
C SER A 178 -8.71 5.28 14.81
N ARG A 179 -9.33 4.25 15.38
CA ARG A 179 -10.62 3.69 14.94
C ARG A 179 -11.79 4.67 15.07
N HIS A 180 -11.80 5.51 16.11
CA HIS A 180 -12.85 6.51 16.34
C HIS A 180 -12.85 7.59 15.25
N TYR A 181 -11.69 7.83 14.64
CA TYR A 181 -11.49 8.80 13.57
C TYR A 181 -11.59 8.20 12.17
N ASN A 182 -12.00 6.93 12.06
CA ASN A 182 -12.11 6.21 10.78
C ASN A 182 -10.75 6.17 10.03
N ILE A 183 -9.63 6.09 10.78
CA ILE A 183 -8.28 6.12 10.23
C ILE A 183 -7.75 4.71 9.99
N THR A 184 -7.18 4.49 8.81
CA THR A 184 -6.37 3.29 8.52
C THR A 184 -4.89 3.64 8.64
N ILE A 185 -4.10 2.85 9.37
CA ILE A 185 -2.66 3.12 9.56
C ILE A 185 -1.84 2.02 8.91
N VAL A 186 -0.93 2.39 8.00
CA VAL A 186 0.04 1.49 7.39
C VAL A 186 1.44 1.82 7.91
N LEU A 187 1.97 0.93 8.74
CA LEU A 187 3.31 1.02 9.30
C LEU A 187 4.27 0.14 8.51
N VAL A 188 5.44 0.66 8.15
CA VAL A 188 6.47 -0.09 7.44
C VAL A 188 7.76 -0.10 8.25
N ALA A 189 8.30 -1.27 8.56
CA ALA A 189 9.63 -1.37 9.18
C ALA A 189 10.33 -2.69 8.83
N PRO A 190 11.66 -2.81 9.05
CA PRO A 190 12.38 -4.04 8.75
C PRO A 190 11.92 -5.24 9.61
N ASN A 191 11.65 -5.00 10.89
CA ASN A 191 11.21 -5.99 11.87
C ASN A 191 10.27 -5.32 12.89
N ARG A 192 9.20 -6.01 13.30
CA ARG A 192 8.28 -5.57 14.36
C ARG A 192 8.95 -5.33 15.71
N ASP A 193 10.06 -6.00 16.01
CA ASP A 193 10.74 -5.84 17.30
C ASP A 193 11.45 -4.49 17.45
N MET A 194 11.64 -3.79 16.33
CA MET A 194 12.12 -2.40 16.32
C MET A 194 11.04 -1.40 16.74
N ILE A 195 9.78 -1.84 16.81
CA ILE A 195 8.64 -1.01 17.18
C ILE A 195 8.33 -1.16 18.67
N ASP A 196 8.09 -0.03 19.34
CA ASP A 196 7.67 0.03 20.74
C ASP A 196 6.53 -0.95 21.03
N LYS A 197 6.60 -1.61 22.18
CA LYS A 197 5.68 -2.68 22.57
C LYS A 197 4.22 -2.21 22.64
N ARG A 198 3.95 -0.95 23.00
CA ARG A 198 2.59 -0.39 23.08
C ARG A 198 2.00 -0.20 21.70
N VAL A 199 2.76 0.41 20.80
CA VAL A 199 2.39 0.55 19.38
C VAL A 199 2.17 -0.82 18.76
N ARG A 200 3.08 -1.77 19.01
CA ARG A 200 3.02 -3.13 18.45
C ARG A 200 1.76 -3.89 18.86
N ARG A 201 1.23 -3.63 20.07
CA ARG A 201 0.01 -4.26 20.58
C ARG A 201 -1.27 -3.70 19.94
N GLN A 202 -1.21 -2.52 19.34
CA GLN A 202 -2.34 -1.93 18.60
C GLN A 202 -2.39 -2.41 17.14
N ILE A 203 -1.38 -3.13 16.66
CA ILE A 203 -1.34 -3.64 15.28
C ILE A 203 -2.34 -4.79 15.14
N ASP A 204 -3.25 -4.64 14.19
CA ASP A 204 -4.28 -5.63 13.88
C ASP A 204 -3.77 -6.68 12.90
N TRP A 205 -3.00 -6.25 11.90
CA TRP A 205 -2.54 -7.09 10.81
C TRP A 205 -1.02 -7.04 10.65
N PHE A 206 -0.37 -8.19 10.83
CA PHE A 206 1.06 -8.35 10.57
C PHE A 206 1.28 -8.94 9.17
N GLY A 207 1.77 -8.11 8.25
CA GLY A 207 2.09 -8.44 6.87
C GLY A 207 3.57 -8.72 6.66
N ARG A 208 3.94 -9.99 6.43
CA ARG A 208 5.32 -10.34 6.05
C ARG A 208 5.51 -10.25 4.54
N CYS A 209 6.38 -9.34 4.11
CA CYS A 209 6.67 -9.08 2.72
C CYS A 209 7.75 -10.01 2.17
N SER A 210 7.51 -10.50 0.94
CA SER A 210 8.46 -11.26 0.16
C SER A 210 8.31 -10.88 -1.31
N THR A 211 9.41 -10.61 -2.00
CA THR A 211 9.37 -10.30 -3.43
C THR A 211 10.29 -11.23 -4.19
N THR A 212 9.90 -11.57 -5.41
CA THR A 212 10.74 -12.29 -6.36
C THR A 212 11.62 -11.35 -7.18
N CYS A 213 11.33 -10.04 -7.15
CA CYS A 213 12.06 -9.02 -7.88
C CYS A 213 13.38 -8.65 -7.20
N ARG A 214 14.39 -8.37 -8.03
CA ARG A 214 15.51 -7.53 -7.64
C ARG A 214 15.43 -6.28 -8.51
N SER A 215 14.80 -5.24 -7.98
CA SER A 215 14.65 -3.97 -8.68
C SER A 215 15.89 -3.11 -8.50
N VAL A 216 16.38 -2.56 -9.60
CA VAL A 216 17.46 -1.55 -9.67
C VAL A 216 16.95 -0.42 -10.57
N PRO A 217 17.48 0.81 -10.46
CA PRO A 217 17.16 1.85 -11.43
C PRO A 217 17.68 1.45 -12.81
N ASN A 218 16.85 1.61 -13.82
CA ASN A 218 17.27 1.49 -15.21
C ASN A 218 18.23 2.66 -15.53
N PRO A 219 19.43 2.40 -16.08
CA PRO A 219 20.39 3.46 -16.43
C PRO A 219 19.84 4.52 -17.38
N GLU A 220 18.92 4.16 -18.27
CA GLU A 220 18.40 5.05 -19.32
C GLU A 220 17.17 5.84 -18.87
N THR A 221 16.32 5.23 -18.04
CA THR A 221 15.01 5.81 -17.67
C THR A 221 14.90 6.18 -16.21
N ALA A 222 15.91 5.86 -15.38
CA ALA A 222 15.91 5.93 -13.91
C ALA A 222 14.80 5.11 -13.21
N LYS A 223 13.82 4.58 -13.95
CA LYS A 223 12.69 3.81 -13.45
C LYS A 223 13.13 2.47 -12.85
N PRO A 224 12.41 1.95 -11.83
CA PRO A 224 12.70 0.64 -11.29
C PRO A 224 12.53 -0.47 -12.35
N MET A 225 13.59 -1.22 -12.64
CA MET A 225 13.55 -2.41 -13.49
C MET A 225 14.03 -3.64 -12.75
N CYS A 226 13.42 -4.79 -13.02
CA CYS A 226 13.87 -6.05 -12.44
C CYS A 226 14.97 -6.68 -13.30
N VAL A 227 16.14 -6.91 -12.71
CA VAL A 227 17.29 -7.49 -13.44
C VAL A 227 17.20 -9.00 -13.67
N LYS A 228 16.27 -9.68 -12.99
CA LYS A 228 16.12 -11.14 -13.10
C LYS A 228 15.30 -11.50 -14.33
N ARG A 229 15.95 -12.13 -15.33
CA ARG A 229 15.29 -12.67 -16.54
C ARG A 229 14.22 -13.71 -16.15
N GLY A 230 13.04 -13.63 -16.77
CA GLY A 230 11.92 -14.55 -16.51
C GLY A 230 11.29 -14.41 -15.11
N CYS A 231 11.56 -13.32 -14.39
CA CYS A 231 10.96 -13.10 -13.08
C CYS A 231 9.44 -12.88 -13.20
N PRO A 232 8.60 -13.51 -12.36
CA PRO A 232 7.15 -13.30 -12.41
C PRO A 232 6.72 -11.91 -11.91
N HIS A 233 7.67 -11.11 -11.42
CA HIS A 233 7.51 -9.79 -10.84
C HIS A 233 6.43 -9.66 -9.76
N ARG A 234 6.41 -10.60 -8.82
CA ARG A 234 5.39 -10.66 -7.78
C ARG A 234 5.96 -10.36 -6.40
N THR A 235 5.27 -9.48 -5.70
CA THR A 235 5.43 -9.29 -4.26
C THR A 235 4.26 -9.95 -3.57
N THR A 236 4.57 -10.81 -2.60
CA THR A 236 3.61 -11.50 -1.75
C THR A 236 3.70 -10.90 -0.36
N VAL A 237 2.55 -10.53 0.19
CA VAL A 237 2.40 -10.19 1.60
C VAL A 237 1.53 -11.25 2.26
N ARG A 238 2.04 -11.87 3.32
CA ARG A 238 1.27 -12.81 4.13
C ARG A 238 0.81 -12.08 5.38
N PHE A 239 -0.49 -11.89 5.51
CA PHE A 239 -1.12 -11.23 6.64
C PHE A 239 -1.56 -12.23 7.70
N ILE A 240 -1.35 -11.86 8.95
CA ILE A 240 -1.82 -12.59 10.13
C ILE A 240 -2.47 -11.56 11.06
N GLY A 241 -3.74 -11.76 11.39
CA GLY A 241 -4.51 -10.92 12.31
C GLY A 241 -5.41 -11.79 13.17
N GLY A 242 -5.10 -11.91 14.47
CA GLY A 242 -5.77 -12.85 15.35
C GLY A 242 -5.73 -14.29 14.82
N ALA A 243 -6.92 -14.89 14.62
CA ALA A 243 -7.07 -16.23 14.05
C ALA A 243 -7.02 -16.26 12.51
N GLU A 244 -7.18 -15.11 11.84
CA GLU A 244 -7.29 -15.01 10.40
C GLU A 244 -5.94 -14.88 9.72
N ARG A 245 -5.84 -15.46 8.52
CA ARG A 245 -4.64 -15.41 7.68
C ARG A 245 -5.03 -15.32 6.23
N PHE A 246 -4.39 -14.41 5.50
CA PHE A 246 -4.55 -14.35 4.05
C PHE A 246 -3.28 -13.88 3.36
N LYS A 247 -3.29 -13.99 2.03
CA LYS A 247 -2.16 -13.66 1.18
C LYS A 247 -2.59 -12.64 0.14
N LEU A 248 -1.94 -11.49 0.13
CA LEU A 248 -2.04 -10.52 -0.95
C LEU A 248 -0.89 -10.75 -1.93
N THR A 249 -1.21 -10.88 -3.22
CA THR A 249 -0.21 -11.00 -4.28
C THR A 249 -0.29 -9.78 -5.18
N ILE A 250 0.79 -9.03 -5.22
CA ILE A 250 0.93 -7.76 -5.92
C ILE A 250 1.82 -7.98 -7.13
N TYR A 251 1.33 -7.59 -8.30
CA TYR A 251 2.13 -7.58 -9.52
C TYR A 251 2.89 -6.26 -9.59
N GLY A 252 4.21 -6.32 -9.41
CA GLY A 252 5.08 -5.15 -9.28
C GLY A 252 4.96 -4.14 -10.42
N PRO A 253 4.97 -4.55 -11.71
CA PRO A 253 4.92 -3.63 -12.84
C PRO A 253 3.72 -2.70 -12.85
N THR A 254 2.60 -3.09 -12.22
CA THR A 254 1.43 -2.22 -12.07
C THR A 254 1.69 -1.00 -11.17
N TYR A 255 2.68 -1.06 -10.29
CA TYR A 255 2.93 -0.04 -9.27
C TYR A 255 4.32 0.61 -9.35
N TRP A 256 5.23 0.12 -10.19
CA TRP A 256 6.60 0.64 -10.27
C TRP A 256 6.67 2.09 -10.71
N ASP A 257 5.73 2.55 -11.54
CA ASP A 257 5.67 3.95 -11.97
C ASP A 257 5.10 4.88 -10.90
N LEU A 258 4.52 4.34 -9.82
CA LEU A 258 3.87 5.14 -8.78
C LEU A 258 4.83 5.62 -7.69
N PHE A 259 6.05 5.10 -7.65
CA PHE A 259 7.02 5.50 -6.64
C PHE A 259 8.48 5.30 -7.06
N ASP A 260 9.34 6.18 -6.56
CA ASP A 260 10.78 6.11 -6.74
C ASP A 260 11.47 5.30 -5.64
N THR A 261 12.18 4.25 -6.07
CA THR A 261 12.92 3.35 -5.18
C THR A 261 14.12 3.98 -4.45
N TRP A 262 14.51 5.21 -4.82
CA TRP A 262 15.68 5.94 -4.30
C TRP A 262 15.34 7.08 -3.34
N THR A 263 14.14 7.10 -2.80
CA THR A 263 13.74 8.15 -1.86
C THR A 263 14.67 8.17 -0.65
N ARG A 264 15.40 9.29 -0.51
CA ARG A 264 16.30 9.51 0.61
C ARG A 264 15.46 9.67 1.87
N VAL A 265 15.46 8.67 2.74
CA VAL A 265 14.83 8.77 4.05
C VAL A 265 15.83 9.39 5.02
N GLY A 266 15.56 10.58 5.55
CA GLY A 266 16.46 11.30 6.45
C GLY A 266 16.79 10.52 7.74
N PHE A 267 17.98 10.70 8.29
CA PHE A 267 18.35 10.16 9.60
C PHE A 267 17.78 11.04 10.72
N ARG A 268 17.37 10.43 11.84
CA ARG A 268 17.08 11.19 13.07
C ARG A 268 18.36 11.79 13.62
N GLU A 269 18.28 12.95 14.26
CA GLU A 269 19.44 13.59 14.88
C GLU A 269 20.11 12.70 15.93
N SER A 270 19.31 11.94 16.71
CA SER A 270 19.80 10.93 17.64
C SER A 270 20.58 9.78 16.98
N HIS A 271 20.33 9.50 15.70
CA HIS A 271 21.08 8.52 14.91
C HIS A 271 22.34 9.11 14.25
N LEU A 272 22.45 10.44 14.19
CA LEU A 272 23.62 11.16 13.67
C LEU A 272 24.66 11.45 14.75
N ARG A 273 24.22 11.48 16.02
CA ARG A 273 25.12 11.57 17.18
C ARG A 273 25.81 10.23 17.39
N ILE A 274 26.97 10.05 16.77
CA ILE A 274 27.88 8.96 17.12
C ILE A 274 28.34 9.24 18.55
N GLY A 275 27.81 8.47 19.51
CA GLY A 275 28.36 8.48 20.87
C GLY A 275 29.80 7.99 20.81
N ASN A 276 30.74 8.87 21.17
CA ASN A 276 32.19 8.73 21.11
C ASN A 276 32.83 9.20 19.79
N LEU A 277 32.87 10.52 19.61
CA LEU A 277 34.10 11.24 19.29
C LEU A 277 34.39 12.20 20.44
#